data_AF-A0A6N7C989-F1
#
_entry.id   AF-A0A6N7C989-F1
#
_cell.length_a   1.000
_cell.length_b   1.000
_cell.length_c   1.000
_cell.angle_alpha   90.00
_cell.angle_beta   90.00
_cell.angle_gamma   90.00
#
_symmetry.space_group_name_H-M   'P 1'
#
loop_
_entity.id
_entity.type
_entity.pdbx_description
1 polymer ?
#
loop_
_entity_poly.entity_id
_entity_poly.type
_entity_poly.pdbx_seq_one_letter_code
_entity_poly.pdbx_strand_id
1 'polypeptide(L)'
;MIHHDLLTVLTCEVLSLPPARRHAVRSAQHDYVGQWFQLLKETRPDIGDTQVRFRVHAALTIVNDVSRTMRLRCMPNVQERVRLAAHRALYGRDPTPHS
;
A
#
# COMPACT_ATOMS: atom_id res chain seq x y z
N MET A 1 3.11 2.52 -20.46
CA MET A 1 2.42 3.82 -20.35
C MET A 1 2.18 4.10 -18.87
N ILE A 2 3.08 4.89 -18.29
CA ILE A 2 3.09 5.58 -16.99
C ILE A 2 2.15 5.06 -15.87
N HIS A 3 2.67 4.19 -14.99
CA HIS A 3 2.03 3.73 -13.73
C HIS A 3 1.90 4.82 -12.64
N HIS A 4 2.27 6.07 -12.93
CA HIS A 4 2.22 7.18 -11.97
C HIS A 4 0.77 7.64 -11.65
N ASP A 5 -0.15 7.45 -12.60
CA ASP A 5 -1.55 7.88 -12.43
C ASP A 5 -2.31 6.97 -11.44
N LEU A 6 -1.92 5.69 -11.36
CA LEU A 6 -2.46 4.71 -10.40
C LEU A 6 -2.08 5.04 -8.95
N LEU A 7 -0.86 5.54 -8.72
CA LEU A 7 -0.44 6.01 -7.40
C LEU A 7 -1.18 7.29 -7.00
N THR A 8 -1.50 8.15 -7.99
CA THR A 8 -2.28 9.38 -7.78
C THR A 8 -3.74 9.05 -7.45
N VAL A 9 -4.32 8.01 -8.04
CA VAL A 9 -5.67 7.49 -7.71
C VAL A 9 -5.77 6.92 -6.30
N LEU A 10 -4.69 6.35 -5.77
CA LEU A 10 -4.62 5.94 -4.36
C LEU A 10 -4.53 7.13 -3.39
N THR A 11 -4.20 8.34 -3.88
CA THR A 11 -3.83 9.49 -3.04
C THR A 11 -4.65 10.77 -3.21
N CYS A 12 -5.36 10.97 -4.32
CA CYS A 12 -6.35 12.03 -4.47
C CYS A 12 -7.74 11.46 -4.21
N GLU A 13 -8.28 11.83 -3.05
CA GLU A 13 -9.68 11.70 -2.64
C GLU A 13 -10.62 11.19 -3.74
N VAL A 14 -11.12 9.97 -3.56
CA VAL A 14 -12.36 9.50 -4.19
C VAL A 14 -13.53 10.49 -3.98
N LEU A 15 -13.40 11.40 -3.00
CA LEU A 15 -14.32 12.48 -2.69
C LEU A 15 -14.20 13.71 -3.61
N SER A 16 -13.06 13.90 -4.29
CA SER A 16 -12.79 15.04 -5.19
C SER A 16 -13.12 14.76 -6.67
N LEU A 17 -13.55 13.54 -7.01
CA LEU A 17 -13.83 13.16 -8.40
C LEU A 17 -15.30 13.38 -8.81
N PRO A 18 -15.57 13.87 -10.05
CA PRO A 18 -16.91 13.95 -10.61
C PRO A 18 -17.62 12.58 -10.56
N PRO A 19 -18.93 12.51 -10.24
CA PRO A 19 -19.67 11.27 -10.01
C PRO A 19 -19.45 10.20 -11.09
N ALA A 20 -19.36 10.62 -12.36
CA ALA A 20 -19.21 9.75 -13.52
C ALA A 20 -17.87 8.99 -13.60
N ARG A 21 -16.80 9.47 -12.95
CA ARG A 21 -15.48 8.81 -12.98
C ARG A 21 -15.18 8.00 -11.71
N ARG A 22 -15.98 8.14 -10.64
CA ARG A 22 -15.73 7.46 -9.36
C ARG A 22 -15.83 5.93 -9.47
N HIS A 23 -16.72 5.41 -10.30
CA HIS A 23 -16.89 3.96 -10.44
C HIS A 23 -15.70 3.28 -11.11
N ALA A 24 -15.22 3.82 -12.23
CA ALA A 24 -14.04 3.29 -12.93
C ALA A 24 -12.78 3.37 -12.06
N VAL A 25 -12.61 4.48 -11.35
CA VAL A 25 -11.47 4.71 -10.44
C VAL A 25 -11.52 3.75 -9.25
N ARG A 26 -12.70 3.52 -8.66
CA ARG A 26 -12.87 2.53 -7.58
C ARG A 26 -12.61 1.11 -8.03
N SER A 27 -13.05 0.73 -9.24
CA SER A 27 -12.75 -0.59 -9.81
C SER A 27 -11.25 -0.78 -9.97
N ALA A 28 -10.56 0.16 -10.60
CA ALA A 28 -9.11 0.10 -10.79
C ALA A 28 -8.35 0.05 -9.45
N GLN A 29 -8.82 0.79 -8.44
CA GLN A 29 -8.26 0.75 -7.08
C GLN A 29 -8.47 -0.62 -6.41
N HIS A 30 -9.67 -1.19 -6.56
CA HIS A 30 -9.99 -2.51 -6.02
C HIS A 30 -9.16 -3.61 -6.71
N ASP A 31 -9.02 -3.54 -8.03
CA ASP A 31 -8.22 -4.48 -8.81
C ASP A 31 -6.72 -4.38 -8.49
N TYR A 32 -6.22 -3.17 -8.23
CA TYR A 32 -4.85 -2.96 -7.79
C TYR A 32 -4.58 -3.55 -6.40
N VAL A 33 -5.44 -3.28 -5.42
CA VAL A 33 -5.34 -3.88 -4.08
C VAL A 33 -5.51 -5.40 -4.14
N GLY A 34 -6.38 -5.89 -5.03
CA GLY A 34 -6.59 -7.32 -5.28
C GLY A 34 -5.32 -8.03 -5.73
N GLN A 35 -4.49 -7.42 -6.57
CA GLN A 35 -3.21 -8.01 -6.98
C GLN A 35 -2.25 -8.17 -5.79
N TRP A 36 -2.11 -7.15 -4.95
CA TRP A 36 -1.28 -7.23 -3.74
C TRP A 36 -1.82 -8.22 -2.72
N PHE A 37 -3.15 -8.35 -2.63
CA PHE A 37 -3.80 -9.36 -1.81
C PHE A 37 -3.40 -10.78 -2.27
N GLN A 38 -3.49 -11.08 -3.57
CA GLN A 38 -3.13 -12.39 -4.10
C GLN A 38 -1.65 -12.72 -3.82
N LEU A 39 -0.75 -11.78 -4.12
CA LEU A 39 0.69 -11.95 -3.87
C LEU A 39 1.01 -12.23 -2.39
N LEU A 40 0.36 -11.49 -1.47
CA LEU A 40 0.58 -11.71 -0.04
C LEU A 40 -0.05 -13.04 0.42
N LYS A 41 -1.17 -13.46 -0.18
CA LYS A 41 -1.82 -14.73 0.16
C LYS A 41 -1.03 -15.94 -0.34
N GLU A 42 -0.39 -15.84 -1.50
CA GLU A 42 0.51 -16.86 -2.04
C GLU A 42 1.76 -17.05 -1.15
N THR A 43 2.32 -15.95 -0.64
CA THR A 43 3.51 -15.99 0.22
C THR A 43 3.21 -16.28 1.69
N ARG A 44 1.99 -16.00 2.15
CA ARG A 44 1.50 -16.23 3.52
C ARG A 44 0.12 -16.88 3.50
N PRO A 45 0.02 -18.17 3.11
CA PRO A 45 -1.26 -18.87 3.10
C PRO A 45 -1.87 -19.01 4.51
N ASP A 46 -1.03 -18.92 5.54
CA ASP A 46 -1.34 -19.07 6.98
C ASP A 46 -2.18 -17.92 7.57
N ILE A 47 -2.16 -16.73 6.98
CA ILE A 47 -2.90 -15.58 7.50
C ILE A 47 -4.29 -15.46 6.86
N GLY A 48 -5.30 -15.14 7.66
CA GLY A 48 -6.69 -14.98 7.18
C GLY A 48 -6.86 -13.77 6.27
N ASP A 49 -7.85 -13.81 5.38
CA ASP A 49 -8.07 -12.81 4.33
C ASP A 49 -8.24 -11.37 4.88
N THR A 50 -8.91 -11.22 6.01
CA THR A 50 -9.05 -9.92 6.69
C THR A 50 -7.69 -9.36 7.10
N GLN A 51 -6.79 -10.22 7.59
CA GLN A 51 -5.44 -9.84 7.98
C GLN A 51 -4.59 -9.48 6.76
N VAL A 52 -4.70 -10.22 5.65
CA VAL A 52 -4.03 -9.92 4.38
C VAL A 52 -4.44 -8.53 3.88
N ARG A 53 -5.76 -8.27 3.79
CA ARG A 53 -6.29 -6.96 3.37
C ARG A 53 -5.78 -5.84 4.25
N PHE A 54 -5.84 -6.01 5.57
CA PHE A 54 -5.34 -5.03 6.53
C PHE A 54 -3.86 -4.69 6.28
N ARG A 55 -3.01 -5.71 6.11
CA ARG A 55 -1.56 -5.53 5.91
C ARG A 55 -1.22 -4.85 4.59
N VAL A 56 -1.89 -5.24 3.50
CA VAL A 56 -1.76 -4.58 2.20
C VAL A 56 -2.14 -3.10 2.30
N HIS A 57 -3.27 -2.79 2.93
CA HIS A 57 -3.69 -1.40 3.12
C HIS A 57 -2.68 -0.60 3.97
N ALA A 58 -2.18 -1.17 5.06
CA ALA A 58 -1.18 -0.51 5.91
C ALA A 58 0.10 -0.17 5.12
N ALA A 59 0.60 -1.11 4.31
CA ALA A 59 1.79 -0.88 3.49
C ALA A 59 1.58 0.22 2.44
N LEU A 60 0.43 0.21 1.75
CA LEU A 60 0.09 1.23 0.76
C LEU A 60 -0.06 2.62 1.40
N THR A 61 -0.69 2.71 2.57
CA THR A 61 -0.81 3.98 3.32
C THR A 61 0.55 4.56 3.67
N ILE A 62 1.49 3.73 4.17
CA ILE A 62 2.85 4.20 4.51
C ILE A 62 3.56 4.80 3.30
N VAL A 63 3.55 4.09 2.16
CA VAL A 63 4.18 4.55 0.92
C VAL A 63 3.54 5.86 0.45
N ASN A 64 2.21 5.94 0.53
CA ASN A 64 1.43 7.11 0.12
C ASN A 64 1.69 8.34 1.00
N ASP A 65 1.71 8.17 2.33
CA ASP A 65 1.94 9.28 3.27
C ASP A 65 3.31 9.92 3.08
N VAL A 66 4.33 9.09 2.85
CA VAL A 66 5.67 9.60 2.52
C VAL A 66 5.68 10.27 1.15
N SER A 67 5.02 9.69 0.16
CA SER A 67 4.93 10.27 -1.19
C SER A 67 4.25 11.63 -1.21
N ARG A 68 3.27 11.89 -0.33
CA ARG A 68 2.54 13.16 -0.26
C ARG A 68 3.20 14.20 0.65
N THR A 69 3.92 13.78 1.68
CA THR A 69 4.50 14.69 2.66
C THR A 69 5.93 15.10 2.28
N MET A 70 6.11 16.34 1.79
CA MET A 70 7.43 16.86 1.37
C MET A 70 8.51 16.69 2.44
N ARG A 71 8.18 16.99 3.69
CA ARG A 71 9.10 16.82 4.83
C ARG A 71 9.59 15.38 4.98
N LEU A 72 8.73 14.38 4.75
CA LEU A 72 9.10 12.97 4.83
C LEU A 72 9.97 12.57 3.63
N ARG A 73 9.66 13.03 2.42
CA ARG A 73 10.47 12.77 1.21
C ARG A 73 11.89 13.30 1.29
N CYS A 74 12.10 14.41 2.00
CA CYS A 74 13.43 14.99 2.17
C CYS A 74 14.24 14.35 3.31
N MET A 75 13.68 13.39 4.05
CA MET A 75 14.43 12.74 5.13
C MET A 75 15.58 11.89 4.57
N PRO A 76 16.75 11.89 5.22
CA PRO A 76 17.83 10.98 4.88
C PRO A 76 17.34 9.52 4.90
N ASN A 77 17.78 8.74 3.92
CA ASN A 77 17.44 7.32 3.78
C ASN A 77 15.92 7.03 3.75
N VAL A 78 15.09 7.99 3.30
CA VAL A 78 13.63 7.82 3.29
C VAL A 78 13.19 6.56 2.54
N GLN A 79 13.82 6.26 1.40
CA GLN A 79 13.50 5.08 0.58
C GLN A 79 13.67 3.79 1.39
N GLU A 80 14.80 3.64 2.07
CA GLU A 80 15.09 2.46 2.90
C GLU A 80 14.15 2.38 4.11
N ARG A 81 13.84 3.52 4.72
CA ARG A 81 12.92 3.60 5.87
C ARG A 81 11.49 3.22 5.47
N VAL A 82 11.03 3.67 4.30
CA VAL A 82 9.73 3.28 3.74
C VAL A 82 9.72 1.80 3.38
N ARG A 83 10.77 1.30 2.73
CA ARG A 83 10.91 -0.12 2.38
C ARG A 83 10.79 -1.00 3.62
N LEU A 84 11.52 -0.67 4.69
CA LEU A 84 11.48 -1.40 5.95
C LEU A 84 10.11 -1.32 6.63
N ALA A 85 9.47 -0.15 6.64
CA ALA A 85 8.15 0.03 7.24
C ALA A 85 7.06 -0.73 6.47
N ALA A 86 7.07 -0.68 5.14
CA ALA A 86 6.17 -1.45 4.28
C ALA A 86 6.39 -2.96 4.44
N HIS A 87 7.64 -3.41 4.49
CA HIS A 87 7.97 -4.81 4.75
C HIS A 87 7.39 -5.29 6.08
N ARG A 88 7.56 -4.52 7.15
CA ARG A 88 6.98 -4.85 8.48
C ARG A 88 5.46 -4.85 8.48
N ALA A 89 4.82 -3.95 7.72
CA ALA A 89 3.37 -3.95 7.57
C ALA A 89 2.87 -5.22 6.87
N LEU A 90 3.59 -5.70 5.84
CA LEU A 90 3.22 -6.90 5.07
C LEU A 90 3.48 -8.22 5.81
N TYR A 91 4.65 -8.34 6.45
CA TYR A 91 5.11 -9.62 6.98
C TYR A 91 5.08 -9.70 8.52
N GLY A 92 4.80 -8.60 9.20
CA GLY A 92 4.98 -8.48 10.64
C GLY A 92 6.45 -8.24 11.00
N ARG A 93 6.75 -8.28 12.30
CA ARG A 93 8.14 -8.28 12.78
C ARG A 93 8.72 -9.67 12.51
N ASP A 94 9.93 -9.76 11.98
CA ASP A 94 10.66 -11.04 11.95
C ASP A 94 10.63 -11.64 13.35
N PRO A 95 10.35 -12.94 13.52
CA PRO A 95 10.47 -13.56 14.82
C PRO A 95 11.87 -13.26 15.33
N THR A 96 11.97 -12.59 16.48
CA THR A 96 13.25 -12.40 17.15
C THR A 96 13.91 -13.77 17.25
N PRO A 97 15.18 -13.93 16.83
CA PRO A 97 15.88 -15.19 17.07
C PRO A 97 15.81 -15.43 18.57
N HIS A 98 15.09 -16.47 18.96
CA HIS A 98 14.92 -16.82 20.36
C HIS A 98 16.32 -17.13 20.90
N SER A 99 16.76 -16.32 21.86
CA SER A 99 17.96 -16.57 22.66
C SER A 99 17.70 -17.65 23.69
#